data_AF-A0A1N6HJQ6-F1
#
_entry.id   AF-A0A1N6HJQ6-F1
#
_cell.length_a   1.000
_cell.length_b   1.000
_cell.length_c   1.000
_cell.angle_alpha   90.00
_cell.angle_beta   90.00
_cell.angle_gamma   90.00
#
_symmetry.space_group_name_H-M   'P 1'
#
loop_
_entity.id
_entity.type
_entity.pdbx_description
1 polymer ?
#
loop_
_entity_poly.entity_id
_entity_poly.type
_entity_poly.pdbx_seq_one_letter_code
_entity_poly.pdbx_strand_id
1 'polypeptide(L)'
;MSDSSTYLNDRNWLPHRLDVVSDRVQFIHLPDEARKQLTFMASFQLETPDQAVWIPGEDIRNFKPDSVPSHYIFHTAFCRSTLLVRAMDELPGCAGYSEPQIFNDIAVSLSHQNTQSLLQPIFNLFARSGGDLNMTVVKPSNHANQVLPLIMQHMPKTKAIMMTSGLGAFLRSVAKKGMEGRIWARRLNQEISSYAALDLGLSDDEKMRLTDMQVTALTWLLHQRHFAMILRTPFRGRFRTLDSALFNDRKSDSFRALASHFDFAFDDNQIDELIGGPVFSSHAKQGGDYEETMADQAKKAASPIIEEEIGYVEKWGEHIAGQLDLEIPISQPLF
;
A
#
# COMPACT_ATOMS: atom_id res chain seq x y z
N MET A 1 -30.41 16.75 -10.40
CA MET A 1 -28.96 16.50 -10.40
C MET A 1 -28.44 17.17 -9.16
N SER A 2 -27.95 16.41 -8.19
CA SER A 2 -27.24 17.02 -7.07
C SER A 2 -26.01 17.73 -7.63
N ASP A 3 -25.73 18.93 -7.14
CA ASP A 3 -24.57 19.71 -7.55
C ASP A 3 -23.31 18.95 -7.11
N SER A 4 -22.51 18.50 -8.08
CA SER A 4 -21.23 17.79 -7.86
C SER A 4 -20.35 18.50 -6.83
N SER A 5 -20.43 19.84 -6.78
CA SER A 5 -19.74 20.68 -5.79
C SER A 5 -20.01 20.25 -4.35
N THR A 6 -21.23 19.81 -4.03
CA THR A 6 -21.61 19.39 -2.67
C THR A 6 -20.75 18.22 -2.18
N TYR A 7 -20.56 17.20 -3.03
CA TYR A 7 -19.79 16.01 -2.68
C TYR A 7 -18.29 16.23 -2.80
N LEU A 8 -17.85 17.03 -3.78
CA LEU A 8 -16.44 17.32 -3.99
C LEU A 8 -15.85 18.14 -2.85
N ASN A 9 -16.62 19.03 -2.23
CA ASN A 9 -16.19 19.82 -1.07
C ASN A 9 -16.29 19.06 0.26
N ASP A 10 -17.10 18.00 0.34
CA ASP A 10 -17.23 17.21 1.56
C ASP A 10 -16.18 16.08 1.62
N ARG A 11 -15.30 16.15 2.62
CA ARG A 11 -14.21 15.18 2.83
C ARG A 11 -14.72 13.77 3.14
N ASN A 12 -15.94 13.64 3.67
CA ASN A 12 -16.55 12.33 3.95
C ASN A 12 -16.97 11.60 2.67
N TRP A 13 -17.05 12.28 1.53
CA TRP A 13 -17.29 11.63 0.23
C TRP A 13 -15.97 11.27 -0.45
N LEU A 14 -15.56 10.02 -0.42
CA LEU A 14 -14.26 9.57 -0.92
C LEU A 14 -14.37 8.90 -2.29
N PRO A 15 -13.43 9.14 -3.22
CA PRO A 15 -13.43 8.45 -4.51
C PRO A 15 -13.17 6.95 -4.32
N HIS A 16 -14.02 6.12 -4.93
CA HIS A 16 -14.04 4.68 -4.71
C HIS A 16 -13.84 3.87 -6.00
N ARG A 17 -14.61 4.14 -7.07
CA ARG A 17 -14.53 3.41 -8.35
C ARG A 17 -14.34 4.34 -9.53
N LEU A 18 -13.60 3.90 -10.54
CA LEU A 18 -13.40 4.63 -11.79
C LEU A 18 -14.10 3.90 -12.94
N ASP A 19 -15.08 4.56 -13.56
CA ASP A 19 -15.69 4.12 -14.81
C ASP A 19 -15.09 4.95 -15.95
N VAL A 20 -14.05 4.41 -16.57
CA VAL A 20 -13.30 5.10 -17.62
C VAL A 20 -14.09 5.25 -18.92
N VAL A 21 -15.02 4.33 -19.19
CA VAL A 21 -15.82 4.31 -20.41
C VAL A 21 -16.86 5.43 -20.36
N SER A 22 -17.53 5.57 -19.21
CA SER A 22 -18.52 6.63 -18.99
C SER A 22 -17.91 7.93 -18.44
N ASP A 23 -16.58 7.99 -18.32
CA ASP A 23 -15.81 9.13 -17.79
C ASP A 23 -16.39 9.70 -16.49
N ARG A 24 -16.47 8.87 -15.46
CA ARG A 24 -17.03 9.24 -14.15
C ARG A 24 -16.37 8.49 -13.01
N VAL A 25 -16.42 9.07 -11.82
CA VAL A 25 -15.90 8.46 -10.59
C VAL A 25 -17.04 8.28 -9.60
N GLN A 26 -17.12 7.10 -9.00
CA GLN A 26 -18.01 6.85 -7.89
C GLN A 26 -17.38 7.40 -6.62
N PHE A 27 -18.12 8.21 -5.90
CA PHE A 27 -17.82 8.63 -4.55
C PHE A 27 -18.70 7.85 -3.58
N ILE A 28 -18.14 7.47 -2.44
CA ILE A 28 -18.87 6.85 -1.34
C ILE A 28 -18.85 7.76 -0.12
N HIS A 29 -19.96 7.81 0.62
CA HIS A 29 -20.00 8.49 1.89
C HIS A 29 -19.39 7.60 2.97
N LEU A 30 -18.18 7.94 3.38
CA LEU A 30 -17.40 7.22 4.38
C LEU A 30 -16.79 8.22 5.39
N PRO A 31 -17.57 8.64 6.40
CA PRO A 31 -17.07 9.48 7.50
C PRO A 31 -15.90 8.84 8.25
N ASP A 32 -15.08 9.65 8.92
CA ASP A 32 -13.87 9.19 9.61
C ASP A 32 -14.12 8.03 10.57
N GLU A 33 -15.17 8.10 11.40
CA GLU A 33 -15.52 7.02 12.34
C GLU A 33 -15.79 5.69 11.62
N ALA A 34 -16.56 5.72 10.54
CA ALA A 34 -16.85 4.53 9.74
C ALA A 34 -15.60 4.03 9.01
N ARG A 35 -14.78 4.95 8.49
CA ARG A 35 -13.51 4.64 7.81
C ARG A 35 -12.55 3.90 8.74
N LYS A 36 -12.43 4.34 10.00
CA LYS A 36 -11.54 3.74 11.02
C LYS A 36 -11.92 2.30 11.38
N GLN A 37 -13.18 1.92 11.22
CA GLN A 37 -13.65 0.54 11.43
C GLN A 37 -13.30 -0.40 10.27
N LEU A 38 -13.01 0.14 9.08
CA LEU A 38 -12.66 -0.69 7.93
C LEU A 38 -11.17 -1.06 7.97
N THR A 39 -10.89 -2.35 7.78
CA THR A 39 -9.52 -2.79 7.49
C THR A 39 -9.01 -2.17 6.18
N PHE A 40 -9.85 -2.18 5.15
CA PHE A 40 -9.57 -1.66 3.81
C PHE A 40 -10.79 -0.91 3.28
N MET A 41 -10.57 0.28 2.72
CA MET A 41 -11.61 1.04 2.03
C MET A 41 -12.14 0.28 0.81
N ALA A 42 -11.31 -0.54 0.16
CA ALA A 42 -11.75 -1.41 -0.94
C ALA A 42 -12.77 -2.47 -0.52
N SER A 43 -12.87 -2.79 0.78
CA SER A 43 -13.86 -3.73 1.31
C SER A 43 -15.18 -3.07 1.69
N PHE A 44 -15.32 -1.75 1.49
CA PHE A 44 -16.58 -1.05 1.75
C PHE A 44 -17.71 -1.64 0.91
N GLN A 45 -18.83 -1.91 1.56
CA GLN A 45 -20.05 -2.42 0.93
C GLN A 45 -21.14 -1.38 1.12
N LEU A 46 -21.83 -1.05 0.03
CA LEU A 46 -22.99 -0.16 0.07
C LEU A 46 -24.13 -0.88 0.76
N GLU A 47 -24.64 -0.30 1.84
CA GLU A 47 -25.85 -0.74 2.51
C GLU A 47 -27.07 -0.16 1.80
N THR A 48 -26.96 1.10 1.36
CA THR A 48 -28.04 1.83 0.70
C THR A 48 -27.52 2.64 -0.51
N PRO A 49 -28.35 2.87 -1.55
CA PRO A 49 -27.91 3.58 -2.75
C PRO A 49 -27.46 5.03 -2.52
N ASP A 50 -27.97 5.70 -1.49
CA ASP A 50 -27.65 7.08 -1.12
C ASP A 50 -26.27 7.23 -0.48
N GLN A 51 -25.58 6.13 -0.14
CA GLN A 51 -24.18 6.14 0.28
C GLN A 51 -23.20 6.26 -0.90
N ALA A 52 -23.68 6.31 -2.15
CA ALA A 52 -22.85 6.49 -3.32
C ALA A 52 -23.42 7.50 -4.31
N VAL A 53 -22.52 8.21 -4.99
CA VAL A 53 -22.87 9.10 -6.10
C VAL A 53 -21.83 8.97 -7.21
N TRP A 54 -22.27 9.02 -8.46
CA TRP A 54 -21.39 9.10 -9.61
C TRP A 54 -21.20 10.56 -10.01
N ILE A 55 -19.95 11.02 -10.03
CA ILE A 55 -19.60 12.38 -10.41
C ILE A 55 -18.94 12.34 -11.81
N PRO A 56 -19.39 13.17 -12.76
CA PRO A 56 -18.76 13.30 -14.07
C PRO A 56 -17.27 13.65 -13.96
N GLY A 57 -16.45 13.06 -14.83
CA GLY A 57 -15.02 13.32 -14.89
C GLY A 57 -14.69 14.78 -15.16
N GLU A 58 -15.55 15.49 -15.91
CA GLU A 58 -15.42 16.92 -16.16
C GLU A 58 -15.43 17.74 -14.87
N ASP A 59 -16.37 17.47 -13.98
CA ASP A 59 -16.47 18.18 -12.69
C ASP A 59 -15.24 17.93 -11.83
N ILE A 60 -14.72 16.69 -11.85
CA ILE A 60 -13.53 16.30 -11.09
C ILE A 60 -12.28 17.00 -11.63
N ARG A 61 -12.12 17.07 -12.96
CA ARG A 61 -11.00 17.77 -13.60
C ARG A 61 -11.02 19.28 -13.34
N ASN A 62 -12.21 19.86 -13.23
CA ASN A 62 -12.39 21.28 -12.94
C ASN A 62 -12.27 21.61 -11.45
N PHE A 63 -12.40 20.62 -10.57
CA PHE A 63 -12.33 20.80 -9.14
C PHE A 63 -10.90 21.00 -8.64
N LYS A 64 -10.70 22.06 -7.85
CA LYS A 64 -9.43 22.43 -7.25
C LYS A 64 -9.62 22.59 -5.74
N PRO A 65 -9.39 21.52 -4.95
CA PRO A 65 -9.58 21.60 -3.52
C PRO A 65 -8.47 22.40 -2.84
N ASP A 66 -8.81 23.05 -1.74
CA ASP A 66 -7.82 23.35 -0.71
C ASP A 66 -7.24 22.03 -0.20
N SER A 67 -5.91 21.99 -0.05
CA SER A 67 -5.20 20.74 0.20
C SER A 67 -4.18 20.85 1.31
N VAL A 68 -4.04 19.75 2.04
CA VAL A 68 -2.96 19.48 2.98
C VAL A 68 -1.90 18.60 2.30
N PRO A 69 -0.66 18.56 2.81
CA PRO A 69 0.32 17.56 2.38
C PRO A 69 -0.26 16.15 2.36
N SER A 70 -0.11 15.47 1.23
CA SER A 70 -0.53 14.07 1.06
C SER A 70 0.69 13.18 0.79
N HIS A 71 0.84 12.16 1.61
CA HIS A 71 1.97 11.24 1.64
C HIS A 71 1.52 9.81 1.42
N TYR A 72 2.46 8.93 1.05
CA TYR A 72 2.10 7.58 0.63
C TYR A 72 2.92 6.49 1.31
N ILE A 73 2.27 5.34 1.53
CA ILE A 73 2.93 4.10 1.96
C ILE A 73 2.75 3.09 0.84
N PHE A 74 3.83 2.81 0.10
CA PHE A 74 3.92 1.70 -0.84
C PHE A 74 4.53 0.50 -0.16
N HIS A 75 4.17 -0.71 -0.60
CA HIS A 75 4.60 -1.90 0.12
C HIS A 75 4.65 -3.17 -0.72
N THR A 76 5.40 -4.16 -0.26
CA THR A 76 5.61 -5.47 -0.92
C THR A 76 4.63 -6.56 -0.47
N ALA A 77 3.54 -6.17 0.20
CA ALA A 77 2.63 -7.03 0.97
C ALA A 77 3.27 -7.73 2.20
N PHE A 78 2.42 -8.17 3.11
CA PHE A 78 2.78 -8.88 4.37
C PHE A 78 3.84 -8.21 5.27
N CYS A 79 4.04 -6.91 5.10
CA CYS A 79 5.08 -6.13 5.77
C CYS A 79 4.49 -5.05 6.70
N ARG A 80 3.33 -5.31 7.34
CA ARG A 80 2.72 -4.42 8.35
C ARG A 80 2.32 -3.01 7.86
N SER A 81 2.24 -2.76 6.56
CA SER A 81 1.82 -1.47 6.00
C SER A 81 0.41 -1.04 6.42
N THR A 82 -0.52 -1.99 6.64
CA THR A 82 -1.86 -1.72 7.19
C THR A 82 -1.79 -1.22 8.63
N LEU A 83 -0.91 -1.80 9.46
CA LEU A 83 -0.71 -1.32 10.84
C LEU A 83 -0.14 0.10 10.82
N LEU A 84 0.84 0.37 9.95
CA LEU A 84 1.44 1.70 9.84
C LEU A 84 0.42 2.77 9.46
N VAL A 85 -0.38 2.58 8.39
CA VAL A 85 -1.37 3.60 7.98
C VAL A 85 -2.46 3.81 9.04
N ARG A 86 -2.88 2.76 9.75
CA ARG A 86 -3.85 2.88 10.86
C ARG A 86 -3.27 3.64 12.03
N ALA A 87 -2.03 3.36 12.41
CA ALA A 87 -1.36 4.09 13.49
C ALA A 87 -1.18 5.58 13.14
N MET A 88 -0.91 5.90 11.86
CA MET A 88 -0.89 7.30 11.40
C MET A 88 -2.28 7.96 11.50
N ASP A 89 -3.37 7.22 11.27
CA ASP A 89 -4.76 7.72 11.34
C ASP A 89 -5.26 7.98 12.77
N GLU A 90 -4.55 7.47 13.78
CA GLU A 90 -4.83 7.78 15.19
C GLU A 90 -4.12 9.05 15.67
N LEU A 91 -3.14 9.56 14.91
CA LEU A 91 -2.42 10.77 15.29
C LEU A 91 -3.26 12.02 14.98
N PRO A 92 -3.36 12.99 15.91
CA PRO A 92 -4.10 14.22 15.69
C PRO A 92 -3.64 14.97 14.43
N GLY A 93 -4.61 15.43 13.63
CA GLY A 93 -4.34 16.14 12.39
C GLY A 93 -3.84 15.28 11.23
N CYS A 94 -3.88 13.95 11.35
CA CYS A 94 -3.55 13.03 10.27
C CYS A 94 -4.77 12.17 9.87
N ALA A 95 -4.96 11.96 8.56
CA ALA A 95 -5.94 11.00 8.04
C ALA A 95 -5.25 9.90 7.21
N GLY A 96 -5.45 8.65 7.60
CA GLY A 96 -4.86 7.46 6.98
C GLY A 96 -5.84 6.68 6.09
N TYR A 97 -5.61 6.67 4.78
CA TYR A 97 -6.46 5.97 3.82
C TYR A 97 -5.89 4.58 3.48
N SER A 98 -6.48 3.53 4.04
CA SER A 98 -6.06 2.14 3.83
C SER A 98 -6.72 1.51 2.60
N GLU A 99 -5.93 1.21 1.57
CA GLU A 99 -6.31 0.57 0.31
C GLU A 99 -7.58 1.13 -0.36
N PRO A 100 -7.58 2.40 -0.82
CA PRO A 100 -8.68 2.91 -1.62
C PRO A 100 -8.75 2.19 -2.98
N GLN A 101 -9.89 1.59 -3.30
CA GLN A 101 -10.08 0.78 -4.52
C GLN A 101 -9.79 1.55 -5.81
N ILE A 102 -10.00 2.87 -5.82
CA ILE A 102 -9.78 3.72 -6.99
C ILE A 102 -8.36 3.61 -7.56
N PHE A 103 -7.34 3.35 -6.72
CA PHE A 103 -5.97 3.16 -7.19
C PHE A 103 -5.79 1.86 -7.98
N ASN A 104 -6.54 0.80 -7.67
CA ASN A 104 -6.54 -0.44 -8.45
C ASN A 104 -7.23 -0.21 -9.80
N ASP A 105 -8.36 0.50 -9.82
CA ASP A 105 -9.07 0.83 -11.06
C ASP A 105 -8.19 1.72 -11.97
N ILE A 106 -7.43 2.67 -11.40
CA ILE A 106 -6.42 3.44 -12.13
C ILE A 106 -5.35 2.52 -12.70
N ALA A 107 -4.79 1.62 -11.89
CA ALA A 107 -3.71 0.71 -12.28
C ALA A 107 -4.10 -0.16 -13.49
N VAL A 108 -5.33 -0.68 -13.53
CA VAL A 108 -5.84 -1.50 -14.64
C VAL A 108 -6.12 -0.69 -15.90
N SER A 109 -6.41 0.61 -15.76
CA SER A 109 -6.85 1.48 -16.86
C SER A 109 -5.83 2.53 -17.28
N LEU A 110 -4.56 2.39 -16.89
CA LEU A 110 -3.53 3.40 -17.13
C LEU A 110 -3.36 3.79 -18.60
N SER A 111 -3.58 2.87 -19.55
CA SER A 111 -3.49 3.19 -20.99
C SER A 111 -4.64 4.06 -21.51
N HIS A 112 -5.72 4.22 -20.74
CA HIS A 112 -6.90 4.96 -21.16
C HIS A 112 -6.73 6.47 -20.96
N GLN A 113 -7.11 7.27 -21.97
CA GLN A 113 -6.95 8.73 -21.94
C GLN A 113 -7.71 9.39 -20.78
N ASN A 114 -8.94 8.95 -20.50
CA ASN A 114 -9.73 9.49 -19.38
C ASN A 114 -9.01 9.26 -18.05
N THR A 115 -8.41 8.08 -17.83
CA THR A 115 -7.60 7.79 -16.64
C THR A 115 -6.42 8.75 -16.54
N GLN A 116 -5.66 8.92 -17.62
CA GLN A 116 -4.52 9.84 -17.66
C GLN A 116 -4.92 11.28 -17.29
N SER A 117 -6.04 11.77 -17.81
CA SER A 117 -6.56 13.10 -17.51
C SER A 117 -7.07 13.27 -16.06
N LEU A 118 -7.39 12.17 -15.37
CA LEU A 118 -7.95 12.16 -14.03
C LEU A 118 -6.93 11.86 -12.93
N LEU A 119 -5.69 11.49 -13.26
CA LEU A 119 -4.67 11.12 -12.27
C LEU A 119 -4.48 12.19 -11.19
N GLN A 120 -4.05 13.40 -11.57
CA GLN A 120 -3.81 14.47 -10.61
C GLN A 120 -5.08 14.92 -9.88
N PRO A 121 -6.23 15.13 -10.55
CA PRO A 121 -7.48 15.41 -9.86
C PRO A 121 -7.83 14.36 -8.79
N ILE A 122 -7.72 13.07 -9.09
CA ILE A 122 -8.01 12.00 -8.11
C ILE A 122 -7.01 12.03 -6.95
N PHE A 123 -5.72 12.24 -7.21
CA PHE A 123 -4.73 12.35 -6.13
C PHE A 123 -5.01 13.53 -5.20
N ASN A 124 -5.42 14.68 -5.77
CA ASN A 124 -5.81 15.85 -4.99
C ASN A 124 -7.06 15.63 -4.11
N LEU A 125 -7.97 14.72 -4.50
CA LEU A 125 -9.15 14.39 -3.67
C LEU A 125 -8.77 13.73 -2.33
N PHE A 126 -7.66 12.97 -2.29
CA PHE A 126 -7.10 12.42 -1.05
C PHE A 126 -6.26 13.42 -0.26
N ALA A 127 -6.01 14.61 -0.83
CA ALA A 127 -5.29 15.70 -0.19
C ALA A 127 -6.24 16.79 0.36
N ARG A 128 -7.56 16.65 0.20
CA ARG A 128 -8.55 17.65 0.62
C ARG A 128 -8.38 18.03 2.10
N SER A 129 -8.27 19.33 2.36
CA SER A 129 -8.26 19.87 3.72
C SER A 129 -9.65 19.83 4.36
N GLY A 130 -9.72 19.91 5.69
CA GLY A 130 -10.98 20.08 6.41
C GLY A 130 -10.83 19.78 7.90
N GLY A 131 -11.46 20.61 8.75
CA GLY A 131 -11.28 20.56 10.20
C GLY A 131 -9.84 20.83 10.61
N ASP A 132 -9.36 20.09 11.61
CA ASP A 132 -7.98 20.20 12.14
C ASP A 132 -6.97 19.33 11.37
N LEU A 133 -7.32 18.90 10.15
CA LEU A 133 -6.45 18.06 9.33
C LEU A 133 -5.25 18.85 8.84
N ASN A 134 -4.06 18.30 9.05
CA ASN A 134 -2.79 18.89 8.66
C ASN A 134 -2.03 18.05 7.64
N MET A 135 -2.31 16.74 7.53
CA MET A 135 -1.74 15.87 6.50
C MET A 135 -2.60 14.64 6.22
N THR A 136 -2.40 14.01 5.07
CA THR A 136 -2.98 12.70 4.76
C THR A 136 -1.91 11.68 4.41
N VAL A 137 -2.19 10.42 4.71
CA VAL A 137 -1.33 9.28 4.37
C VAL A 137 -2.17 8.24 3.64
N VAL A 138 -1.89 8.03 2.37
CA VAL A 138 -2.59 7.04 1.55
C VAL A 138 -1.74 5.79 1.43
N LYS A 139 -2.32 4.63 1.70
CA LYS A 139 -1.68 3.33 1.49
C LYS A 139 -2.43 2.59 0.39
N PRO A 140 -2.08 2.77 -0.91
CA PRO A 140 -2.64 1.95 -1.97
C PRO A 140 -2.36 0.47 -1.72
N SER A 141 -3.13 -0.40 -2.38
CA SER A 141 -2.80 -1.83 -2.40
C SER A 141 -1.51 -2.07 -3.18
N ASN A 142 -0.76 -3.13 -2.86
CA ASN A 142 0.46 -3.47 -3.58
C ASN A 142 0.21 -3.82 -5.07
N HIS A 143 -1.03 -4.20 -5.40
CA HIS A 143 -1.51 -4.36 -6.78
C HIS A 143 -1.44 -3.05 -7.60
N ALA A 144 -1.50 -1.90 -6.93
CA ALA A 144 -1.42 -0.58 -7.55
C ALA A 144 -0.01 0.04 -7.52
N ASN A 145 1.04 -0.72 -7.20
CA ASN A 145 2.41 -0.18 -7.13
C ASN A 145 2.93 0.39 -8.47
N GLN A 146 2.34 0.02 -9.61
CA GLN A 146 2.62 0.65 -10.91
C GLN A 146 2.19 2.12 -10.99
N VAL A 147 1.27 2.56 -10.13
CA VAL A 147 0.78 3.95 -10.06
C VAL A 147 1.77 4.85 -9.30
N LEU A 148 2.68 4.26 -8.52
CA LEU A 148 3.68 4.97 -7.72
C LEU A 148 4.43 6.08 -8.49
N PRO A 149 5.12 5.81 -9.62
CA PRO A 149 5.86 6.85 -10.33
C PRO A 149 4.96 8.01 -10.80
N LEU A 150 3.70 7.71 -11.15
CA LEU A 150 2.73 8.72 -11.59
C LEU A 150 2.28 9.61 -10.42
N ILE A 151 2.04 9.05 -9.24
CA ILE A 151 1.74 9.84 -8.03
C ILE A 151 2.88 10.83 -7.78
N MET A 152 4.13 10.37 -7.80
CA MET A 152 5.27 11.25 -7.55
C MET A 152 5.43 12.32 -8.62
N GLN A 153 5.16 12.02 -9.88
CA GLN A 153 5.22 12.98 -10.98
C GLN A 153 4.15 14.08 -10.84
N HIS A 154 2.91 13.70 -10.49
CA HIS A 154 1.78 14.64 -10.42
C HIS A 154 1.69 15.38 -9.08
N MET A 155 2.33 14.86 -8.03
CA MET A 155 2.31 15.42 -6.67
C MET A 155 3.74 15.78 -6.22
N PRO A 156 4.26 16.98 -6.56
CA PRO A 156 5.69 17.31 -6.39
C PRO A 156 6.15 17.42 -4.93
N LYS A 157 5.23 17.71 -3.99
CA LYS A 157 5.52 17.81 -2.55
C LYS A 157 5.32 16.48 -1.81
N THR A 158 4.77 15.46 -2.47
CA THR A 158 4.51 14.17 -1.84
C THR A 158 5.81 13.45 -1.52
N LYS A 159 5.90 12.93 -0.30
CA LYS A 159 6.91 11.99 0.16
C LYS A 159 6.28 10.63 0.41
N ALA A 160 7.09 9.59 0.41
CA ALA A 160 6.58 8.23 0.58
C ALA A 160 7.53 7.32 1.34
N ILE A 161 6.94 6.30 1.95
CA ILE A 161 7.62 5.16 2.56
C ILE A 161 7.42 3.94 1.68
N MET A 162 8.51 3.22 1.44
CA MET A 162 8.50 1.90 0.80
C MET A 162 8.71 0.84 1.88
N MET A 163 7.63 0.23 2.33
CA MET A 163 7.65 -0.75 3.40
C MET A 163 7.84 -2.16 2.84
N THR A 164 8.77 -2.92 3.42
CA THR A 164 9.06 -4.29 2.98
C THR A 164 9.35 -5.23 4.15
N SER A 165 9.58 -6.50 3.85
CA SER A 165 10.01 -7.54 4.77
C SER A 165 11.09 -8.39 4.11
N GLY A 166 11.87 -9.13 4.90
CA GLY A 166 12.77 -10.16 4.37
C GLY A 166 12.03 -11.25 3.56
N LEU A 167 12.77 -11.90 2.65
CA LEU A 167 12.24 -12.93 1.73
C LEU A 167 11.58 -14.09 2.50
N GLY A 168 12.25 -14.68 3.48
CA GLY A 168 11.68 -15.76 4.28
C GLY A 168 10.38 -15.37 5.00
N ALA A 169 10.27 -14.13 5.50
CA ALA A 169 9.04 -13.65 6.14
C ALA A 169 7.89 -13.49 5.14
N PHE A 170 8.19 -13.03 3.92
CA PHE A 170 7.22 -12.96 2.83
C PHE A 170 6.75 -14.35 2.40
N LEU A 171 7.69 -15.28 2.18
CA LEU A 171 7.40 -16.69 1.84
C LEU A 171 6.54 -17.36 2.91
N ARG A 172 6.89 -17.23 4.20
CA ARG A 172 6.07 -17.74 5.30
C ARG A 172 4.66 -17.18 5.28
N SER A 173 4.49 -15.89 4.99
CA SER A 173 3.17 -15.25 4.95
C SER A 173 2.29 -15.76 3.81
N VAL A 174 2.90 -16.11 2.67
CA VAL A 174 2.20 -16.75 1.55
C VAL A 174 1.85 -18.20 1.89
N ALA A 175 2.82 -18.98 2.40
CA ALA A 175 2.62 -20.37 2.75
C ALA A 175 1.52 -20.57 3.81
N LYS A 176 1.45 -19.67 4.81
CA LYS A 176 0.39 -19.60 5.83
C LYS A 176 -1.02 -19.55 5.26
N LYS A 177 -1.18 -19.02 4.05
CA LYS A 177 -2.48 -18.88 3.37
C LYS A 177 -2.81 -20.07 2.47
N GLY A 178 -1.99 -21.11 2.47
CA GLY A 178 -2.20 -22.33 1.70
C GLY A 178 -2.33 -22.07 0.20
N MET A 179 -3.30 -22.74 -0.42
CA MET A 179 -3.54 -22.66 -1.86
C MET A 179 -3.87 -21.24 -2.34
N GLU A 180 -4.70 -20.51 -1.58
CA GLU A 180 -5.07 -19.13 -1.91
C GLU A 180 -3.86 -18.18 -1.91
N GLY A 181 -2.94 -18.36 -0.95
CA GLY A 181 -1.69 -17.61 -0.93
C GLY A 181 -0.84 -17.85 -2.17
N ARG A 182 -0.71 -19.12 -2.57
CA ARG A 182 0.09 -19.53 -3.75
C ARG A 182 -0.52 -19.01 -5.06
N ILE A 183 -1.85 -19.10 -5.21
CA ILE A 183 -2.58 -18.53 -6.35
C ILE A 183 -2.40 -17.01 -6.39
N TRP A 184 -2.55 -16.33 -5.25
CA TRP A 184 -2.35 -14.89 -5.14
C TRP A 184 -0.93 -14.49 -5.57
N ALA A 185 0.10 -15.23 -5.14
CA ALA A 185 1.48 -14.93 -5.48
C ALA A 185 1.74 -15.05 -7.00
N ARG A 186 1.15 -16.06 -7.66
CA ARG A 186 1.23 -16.22 -9.12
C ARG A 186 0.54 -15.08 -9.88
N ARG A 187 -0.66 -14.67 -9.45
CA ARG A 187 -1.38 -13.54 -10.06
C ARG A 187 -0.59 -12.25 -9.90
N LEU A 188 -0.11 -11.99 -8.68
CA LEU A 188 0.71 -10.81 -8.41
C LEU A 188 2.01 -10.82 -9.21
N ASN A 189 2.64 -11.99 -9.40
CA ASN A 189 3.83 -12.12 -10.27
C ASN A 189 3.53 -11.65 -11.69
N GLN A 190 2.40 -12.06 -12.27
CA GLN A 190 2.00 -11.65 -13.62
C GLN A 190 1.79 -10.14 -13.69
N GLU A 191 1.11 -9.57 -12.71
CA GLU A 191 0.86 -8.12 -12.63
C GLU A 191 2.18 -7.34 -12.56
N ILE A 192 3.07 -7.67 -11.62
CA ILE A 192 4.33 -6.93 -11.45
C ILE A 192 5.31 -7.13 -12.61
N SER A 193 5.28 -8.30 -13.25
CA SER A 193 6.08 -8.56 -14.45
C SER A 193 5.72 -7.62 -15.60
N SER A 194 4.51 -7.03 -15.64
CA SER A 194 4.12 -6.10 -16.70
C SER A 194 4.85 -4.74 -16.64
N TYR A 195 5.36 -4.33 -15.47
CA TYR A 195 5.99 -3.02 -15.29
C TYR A 195 7.37 -3.05 -14.61
N ALA A 196 7.74 -4.16 -13.98
CA ALA A 196 9.05 -4.36 -13.35
C ALA A 196 9.75 -5.62 -13.90
N ALA A 197 9.46 -5.97 -15.16
CA ALA A 197 9.95 -7.18 -15.81
C ALA A 197 11.44 -7.43 -15.56
N LEU A 198 11.75 -8.72 -15.42
CA LEU A 198 13.07 -9.23 -15.21
C LEU A 198 13.28 -10.42 -16.13
N ASP A 199 14.28 -10.31 -17.00
CA ASP A 199 14.70 -11.44 -17.81
C ASP A 199 15.58 -12.36 -16.95
N LEU A 200 15.04 -13.53 -16.62
CA LEU A 200 15.74 -14.56 -15.87
C LEU A 200 16.53 -15.51 -16.78
N GLY A 201 16.49 -15.32 -18.11
CA GLY A 201 17.07 -16.24 -19.08
C GLY A 201 16.36 -17.60 -19.14
N LEU A 202 15.18 -17.72 -18.52
CA LEU A 202 14.39 -18.94 -18.51
C LEU A 202 13.52 -19.03 -19.77
N SER A 203 13.57 -20.18 -20.43
CA SER A 203 12.59 -20.57 -21.44
C SER A 203 11.18 -20.68 -20.84
N ASP A 204 10.15 -20.68 -21.68
CA ASP A 204 8.77 -20.84 -21.22
C ASP A 204 8.54 -22.20 -20.55
N ASP A 205 9.24 -23.24 -20.99
CA ASP A 205 9.19 -24.57 -20.36
C ASP A 205 9.83 -24.55 -18.96
N GLU A 206 10.97 -23.86 -18.78
CA GLU A 206 11.59 -23.69 -17.47
C GLU A 206 10.73 -22.86 -16.51
N LYS A 207 10.06 -21.80 -17.00
CA LYS A 207 9.11 -21.02 -16.20
C LYS A 207 7.94 -21.87 -15.72
N MET A 208 7.45 -22.79 -16.56
CA MET A 208 6.35 -23.71 -16.19
C MET A 208 6.76 -24.73 -15.11
N ARG A 209 8.06 -25.02 -14.98
CA ARG A 209 8.58 -25.94 -13.95
C ARG A 209 8.80 -25.28 -12.59
N LEU A 210 8.71 -23.94 -12.49
CA LEU A 210 8.85 -23.24 -11.22
C LEU A 210 7.74 -23.62 -10.24
N THR A 211 8.12 -23.94 -9.01
CA THR A 211 7.17 -24.15 -7.92
C THR A 211 6.46 -22.85 -7.55
N ASP A 212 5.32 -22.95 -6.88
CA ASP A 212 4.60 -21.76 -6.42
C ASP A 212 5.43 -20.90 -5.46
N MET A 213 6.28 -21.52 -4.64
CA MET A 213 7.16 -20.79 -3.72
C MET A 213 8.32 -20.12 -4.46
N GLN A 214 8.87 -20.74 -5.51
CA GLN A 214 9.83 -20.08 -6.40
C GLN A 214 9.19 -18.86 -7.09
N VAL A 215 7.97 -19.00 -7.63
CA VAL A 215 7.24 -17.86 -8.19
C VAL A 215 7.00 -16.79 -7.11
N THR A 216 6.67 -17.19 -5.89
CA THR A 216 6.51 -16.26 -4.76
C THR A 216 7.80 -15.48 -4.45
N ALA A 217 8.95 -16.15 -4.47
CA ALA A 217 10.24 -15.48 -4.30
C ALA A 217 10.52 -14.51 -5.45
N LEU A 218 10.23 -14.90 -6.70
CA LEU A 218 10.32 -13.99 -7.85
C LEU A 218 9.40 -12.77 -7.69
N THR A 219 8.16 -12.94 -7.25
CA THR A 219 7.24 -11.83 -6.98
C THR A 219 7.84 -10.83 -5.98
N TRP A 220 8.45 -11.32 -4.91
CA TRP A 220 9.12 -10.46 -3.93
C TRP A 220 10.34 -9.76 -4.53
N LEU A 221 11.18 -10.48 -5.29
CA LEU A 221 12.34 -9.90 -5.99
C LEU A 221 11.91 -8.81 -6.97
N LEU A 222 10.82 -9.01 -7.71
CA LEU A 222 10.27 -8.01 -8.63
C LEU A 222 9.77 -6.76 -7.89
N HIS A 223 9.19 -6.92 -6.69
CA HIS A 223 8.85 -5.78 -5.84
C HIS A 223 10.10 -5.01 -5.38
N GLN A 224 11.12 -5.71 -4.90
CA GLN A 224 12.40 -5.11 -4.50
C GLN A 224 13.04 -4.38 -5.69
N ARG A 225 13.04 -5.01 -6.86
CA ARG A 225 13.52 -4.42 -8.12
C ARG A 225 12.75 -3.16 -8.50
N HIS A 226 11.42 -3.20 -8.46
CA HIS A 226 10.59 -2.03 -8.76
C HIS A 226 10.97 -0.85 -7.86
N PHE A 227 11.05 -1.07 -6.55
CA PHE A 227 11.46 -0.04 -5.61
C PHE A 227 12.90 0.45 -5.85
N ALA A 228 13.84 -0.44 -6.18
CA ALA A 228 15.20 -0.05 -6.56
C ALA A 228 15.22 0.83 -7.82
N MET A 229 14.36 0.54 -8.82
CA MET A 229 14.20 1.38 -10.00
C MET A 229 13.66 2.77 -9.64
N ILE A 230 12.70 2.84 -8.71
CA ILE A 230 12.18 4.12 -8.19
C ILE A 230 13.28 4.95 -7.53
N LEU A 231 14.18 4.34 -6.75
CA LEU A 231 15.30 5.04 -6.11
C LEU A 231 16.36 5.56 -7.10
N ARG A 232 16.31 5.13 -8.36
CA ARG A 232 17.14 5.66 -9.46
C ARG A 232 16.47 6.82 -10.22
N THR A 233 15.23 7.16 -9.88
CA THR A 233 14.52 8.30 -10.48
C THR A 233 14.93 9.63 -9.83
N PRO A 234 14.62 10.79 -10.45
CA PRO A 234 14.82 12.10 -9.82
C PRO A 234 14.08 12.29 -8.49
N PHE A 235 13.12 11.42 -8.16
CA PHE A 235 12.31 11.52 -6.95
C PHE A 235 12.95 10.86 -5.73
N ARG A 236 14.13 10.22 -5.86
CA ARG A 236 14.77 9.42 -4.80
C ARG A 236 14.82 10.09 -3.42
N GLY A 237 15.03 11.41 -3.36
CA GLY A 237 15.11 12.15 -2.10
C GLY A 237 13.80 12.15 -1.29
N ARG A 238 12.67 11.89 -1.95
CA ARG A 238 11.31 11.87 -1.36
C ARG A 238 10.90 10.49 -0.86
N PHE A 239 11.79 9.49 -0.95
CA PHE A 239 11.54 8.13 -0.49
C PHE A 239 12.42 7.75 0.70
N ARG A 240 11.88 6.89 1.56
CA ARG A 240 12.63 6.10 2.54
C ARG A 240 12.10 4.68 2.57
N THR A 241 12.96 3.73 2.89
CA THR A 241 12.59 2.32 3.05
C THR A 241 12.37 2.01 4.53
N LEU A 242 11.40 1.14 4.82
CA LEU A 242 11.11 0.70 6.19
C LEU A 242 10.92 -0.81 6.21
N ASP A 243 11.81 -1.52 6.89
CA ASP A 243 11.64 -2.94 7.14
C ASP A 243 10.60 -3.17 8.25
N SER A 244 9.72 -4.15 8.03
CA SER A 244 8.61 -4.44 8.92
C SER A 244 9.03 -5.03 10.28
N ALA A 245 10.17 -5.73 10.37
CA ALA A 245 10.71 -6.20 11.65
C ALA A 245 11.32 -5.02 12.41
N LEU A 246 12.11 -4.18 11.73
CA LEU A 246 12.64 -2.96 12.34
C LEU A 246 11.53 -2.02 12.86
N PHE A 247 10.46 -1.84 12.08
CA PHE A 247 9.29 -1.07 12.52
C PHE A 247 8.66 -1.64 13.80
N ASN A 248 8.57 -2.96 13.90
CA ASN A 248 8.03 -3.61 15.08
C ASN A 248 8.91 -3.41 16.31
N ASP A 249 10.22 -3.52 16.14
CA ASP A 249 11.17 -3.54 17.25
C ASP A 249 11.50 -2.11 17.71
N ARG A 250 11.41 -1.13 16.80
CA ARG A 250 11.74 0.28 17.04
C ARG A 250 10.56 1.20 16.71
N LYS A 251 9.40 0.96 17.33
CA LYS A 251 8.16 1.72 17.06
C LYS A 251 8.35 3.22 17.26
N SER A 252 8.80 3.66 18.44
CA SER A 252 8.97 5.09 18.75
C SER A 252 9.95 5.77 17.81
N ASP A 253 11.11 5.15 17.57
CA ASP A 253 12.11 5.69 16.63
C ASP A 253 11.58 5.78 15.21
N SER A 254 10.76 4.80 14.79
CA SER A 254 10.12 4.81 13.49
C SER A 254 9.16 6.00 13.36
N PHE A 255 8.33 6.29 14.36
CA PHE A 255 7.43 7.46 14.31
C PHE A 255 8.17 8.79 14.35
N ARG A 256 9.25 8.91 15.13
CA ARG A 256 10.09 10.12 15.10
C ARG A 256 10.74 10.33 13.73
N ALA A 257 11.25 9.26 13.13
CA ALA A 257 11.83 9.32 11.79
C ALA A 257 10.78 9.58 10.70
N LEU A 258 9.55 9.07 10.86
CA LEU A 258 8.41 9.39 9.99
C LEU A 258 8.04 10.87 10.10
N ALA A 259 7.99 11.43 11.32
CA ALA A 259 7.76 12.85 11.57
C ALA A 259 8.78 13.70 10.79
N SER A 260 10.07 13.40 10.97
CA SER A 260 11.14 14.09 10.26
C SER A 260 11.05 13.90 8.75
N HIS A 261 10.75 12.69 8.27
CA HIS A 261 10.65 12.43 6.84
C HIS A 261 9.46 13.16 6.22
N PHE A 262 8.31 13.20 6.86
CA PHE A 262 7.10 13.87 6.35
C PHE A 262 7.03 15.36 6.65
N ASP A 263 8.06 15.96 7.27
CA ASP A 263 8.05 17.34 7.75
C ASP A 263 6.83 17.64 8.65
N PHE A 264 6.46 16.67 9.49
CA PHE A 264 5.32 16.79 10.39
C PHE A 264 5.74 16.57 11.84
N ALA A 265 5.36 17.49 12.73
CA ALA A 265 5.68 17.39 14.14
C ALA A 265 4.64 16.51 14.85
N PHE A 266 5.04 15.30 15.22
CA PHE A 266 4.32 14.49 16.21
C PHE A 266 4.81 14.89 17.60
N ASP A 267 3.89 15.06 18.56
CA ASP A 267 4.27 15.20 19.97
C ASP A 267 4.80 13.84 20.48
N ASP A 268 5.91 13.86 21.20
CA ASP A 268 6.50 12.64 21.76
C ASP A 268 5.53 11.93 22.71
N ASN A 269 4.71 12.68 23.46
CA ASN A 269 3.69 12.08 24.32
C ASN A 269 2.61 11.36 23.49
N GLN A 270 2.20 11.94 22.35
CA GLN A 270 1.25 11.31 21.44
C GLN A 270 1.81 10.03 20.83
N ILE A 271 3.12 10.01 20.50
CA ILE A 271 3.78 8.79 20.01
C ILE A 271 3.76 7.70 21.09
N ASP A 272 4.08 8.05 22.34
CA ASP A 272 4.10 7.08 23.44
C ASP A 272 2.69 6.55 23.76
N GLU A 273 1.67 7.43 23.76
CA GLU A 273 0.26 7.03 23.90
C GLU A 273 -0.20 6.13 22.74
N LEU A 274 0.15 6.48 21.50
CA LEU A 274 -0.15 5.67 20.33
C LEU A 274 0.43 4.26 20.46
N ILE A 275 1.70 4.16 20.86
CA ILE A 275 2.43 2.89 20.99
C ILE A 275 1.88 2.03 22.13
N GLY A 276 1.52 2.64 23.26
CA GLY A 276 0.83 1.96 24.36
C GLY A 276 -0.66 1.68 24.08
N GLY A 277 -1.18 2.22 22.98
CA GLY A 277 -2.59 2.20 22.64
C GLY A 277 -3.08 0.94 21.92
N PRO A 278 -4.40 0.86 21.67
CA PRO A 278 -5.05 -0.34 21.13
C PRO A 278 -4.61 -0.69 19.70
N VAL A 279 -4.09 0.27 18.93
CA VAL A 279 -3.65 0.05 17.55
C VAL A 279 -2.47 -0.94 17.46
N PHE A 280 -1.62 -1.00 18.49
CA PHE A 280 -0.49 -1.93 18.55
C PHE A 280 -0.76 -3.22 19.34
N SER A 281 -1.85 -3.30 20.10
CA SER A 281 -2.28 -4.53 20.79
C SER A 281 -3.34 -5.32 20.02
N SER A 282 -3.99 -4.73 19.00
CA SER A 282 -4.99 -5.41 18.16
C SER A 282 -4.47 -5.82 16.78
N HIS A 283 -4.98 -6.95 16.24
CA HIS A 283 -4.61 -7.39 14.90
C HIS A 283 -5.18 -6.47 13.80
N ALA A 284 -4.28 -5.76 13.11
CA ALA A 284 -4.61 -4.70 12.15
C ALA A 284 -5.55 -5.08 10.99
N LYS A 285 -5.78 -6.38 10.70
CA LYS A 285 -6.69 -6.84 9.64
C LYS A 285 -7.93 -7.60 10.08
N GLN A 286 -7.90 -8.20 11.27
CA GLN A 286 -8.95 -9.12 11.74
C GLN A 286 -9.60 -8.63 13.04
N GLY A 287 -9.07 -7.57 13.67
CA GLY A 287 -9.45 -7.21 15.03
C GLY A 287 -9.00 -8.26 16.04
N GLY A 288 -9.38 -8.08 17.30
CA GLY A 288 -9.00 -9.00 18.39
C GLY A 288 -7.55 -8.88 18.83
N ASP A 289 -7.16 -9.69 19.81
CA ASP A 289 -5.81 -9.69 20.38
C ASP A 289 -4.77 -10.13 19.33
N TYR A 290 -3.73 -9.32 19.15
CA TYR A 290 -2.68 -9.57 18.16
C TYR A 290 -1.91 -10.85 18.46
N GLU A 291 -1.52 -11.09 19.72
CA GLU A 291 -0.69 -12.22 20.10
C GLU A 291 -1.45 -13.54 19.95
N GLU A 292 -2.71 -13.57 20.38
CA GLU A 292 -3.56 -14.76 20.24
C GLU A 292 -3.81 -15.13 18.77
N THR A 293 -4.14 -14.12 17.95
CA THR A 293 -4.37 -14.30 16.51
C THR A 293 -3.09 -14.79 15.81
N MET A 294 -1.94 -14.22 16.15
CA MET A 294 -0.65 -14.65 15.61
C MET A 294 -0.26 -16.05 16.08
N ALA A 295 -0.53 -16.40 17.33
CA ALA A 295 -0.23 -17.72 17.87
C ALA A 295 -1.07 -18.83 17.20
N ASP A 296 -2.36 -18.61 16.99
CA ASP A 296 -3.23 -19.55 16.28
C ASP A 296 -2.81 -19.72 14.81
N GLN A 297 -2.52 -18.61 14.12
CA GLN A 297 -2.00 -18.66 12.76
C GLN A 297 -0.63 -19.34 12.66
N ALA A 298 0.25 -19.12 13.64
CA ALA A 298 1.56 -19.78 13.71
C ALA A 298 1.41 -21.29 13.92
N LYS A 299 0.52 -21.72 14.83
CA LYS A 299 0.24 -23.15 15.06
C LYS A 299 -0.31 -23.86 13.82
N LYS A 300 -1.25 -23.22 13.11
CA LYS A 300 -1.86 -23.80 11.89
C LYS A 300 -0.88 -23.91 10.72
N ALA A 301 0.18 -23.09 10.71
CA ALA A 301 1.16 -23.06 9.63
C ALA A 301 2.48 -23.75 9.97
N ALA A 302 2.67 -24.21 11.20
CA ALA A 302 3.87 -24.90 11.62
C ALA A 302 3.97 -26.26 10.91
N SER A 303 4.79 -26.31 9.86
CA SER A 303 5.06 -27.52 9.10
C SER A 303 6.56 -27.59 8.79
N PRO A 304 7.27 -28.64 9.26
CA PRO A 304 8.69 -28.82 8.94
C PRO A 304 8.97 -28.85 7.43
N ILE A 305 8.04 -29.41 6.65
CA ILE A 305 8.14 -29.48 5.19
C ILE A 305 8.09 -28.07 4.57
N ILE A 306 7.20 -27.21 5.08
CA ILE A 306 7.08 -25.84 4.59
C ILE A 306 8.33 -25.03 4.95
N GLU A 307 8.84 -25.16 6.18
CA GLU A 307 10.07 -24.44 6.57
C GLU A 307 11.29 -24.93 5.78
N GLU A 308 11.37 -26.22 5.46
CA GLU A 308 12.40 -26.74 4.56
C GLU A 308 12.25 -26.17 3.13
N GLU A 309 11.04 -26.18 2.56
CA GLU A 309 10.74 -25.57 1.26
C GLU A 309 11.15 -24.08 1.23
N ILE A 310 10.81 -23.33 2.27
CA ILE A 310 11.17 -21.92 2.42
C ILE A 310 12.69 -21.75 2.49
N GLY A 311 13.40 -22.58 3.26
CA GLY A 311 14.85 -22.52 3.36
C GLY A 311 15.57 -22.76 2.03
N TYR A 312 15.07 -23.69 1.19
CA TYR A 312 15.59 -23.89 -0.16
C TYR A 312 15.29 -22.70 -1.08
N VAL A 313 14.06 -22.22 -1.07
CA VAL A 313 13.61 -21.14 -1.95
C VAL A 313 14.23 -19.79 -1.58
N GLU A 314 14.48 -19.53 -0.29
CA GLU A 314 15.17 -18.32 0.18
C GLU A 314 16.60 -18.26 -0.35
N LYS A 315 17.38 -19.34 -0.19
CA LYS A 315 18.74 -19.46 -0.77
C LYS A 315 18.75 -19.33 -2.29
N TRP A 316 17.76 -19.94 -2.95
CA TRP A 316 17.61 -19.83 -4.41
C TRP A 316 17.29 -18.39 -4.84
N GLY A 317 16.41 -17.70 -4.12
CA GLY A 317 16.07 -16.30 -4.37
C GLY A 317 17.26 -15.35 -4.14
N GLU A 318 18.05 -15.58 -3.09
CA GLU A 318 19.30 -14.86 -2.83
C GLU A 318 20.31 -15.07 -3.96
N HIS A 319 20.44 -16.29 -4.48
CA HIS A 319 21.31 -16.58 -5.61
C HIS A 319 20.88 -15.81 -6.86
N ILE A 320 19.58 -15.78 -7.16
CA ILE A 320 19.04 -15.00 -8.29
C ILE A 320 19.30 -13.50 -8.08
N ALA A 321 19.04 -12.98 -6.87
CA ALA A 321 19.31 -11.58 -6.56
C ALA A 321 20.78 -11.19 -6.81
N GLY A 322 21.72 -12.05 -6.38
CA GLY A 322 23.15 -11.86 -6.61
C GLY A 322 23.55 -11.90 -8.08
N GLN A 323 22.96 -12.78 -8.88
CA GLN A 323 23.19 -12.82 -10.33
C GLN A 323 22.72 -11.55 -11.05
N LEU A 324 21.74 -10.87 -10.48
CA LEU A 324 21.10 -9.68 -11.06
C LEU A 324 21.67 -8.37 -10.52
N ASP A 325 22.69 -8.44 -9.67
CA ASP A 325 23.28 -7.29 -8.96
C ASP A 325 22.20 -6.42 -8.28
N LEU A 326 21.18 -7.08 -7.73
CA LEU A 326 20.12 -6.44 -6.97
C LEU A 326 20.57 -6.36 -5.50
N GLU A 327 20.75 -5.14 -5.00
CA GLU A 327 20.92 -4.92 -3.57
C GLU A 327 19.62 -5.22 -2.84
N ILE A 328 19.65 -6.23 -1.97
CA ILE A 328 18.47 -6.75 -1.28
C ILE A 328 18.77 -6.93 0.22
N PRO A 329 17.88 -6.42 1.12
CA PRO A 329 16.75 -5.54 0.80
C PRO A 329 17.24 -4.17 0.30
N ILE A 330 16.39 -3.47 -0.45
CA ILE A 330 16.70 -2.15 -1.01
C ILE A 330 17.23 -1.17 0.05
N SER A 331 18.33 -0.49 -0.25
CA SER A 331 18.95 0.49 0.63
C SER A 331 18.35 1.88 0.44
N GLN A 332 18.10 2.57 1.57
CA GLN A 332 17.77 3.99 1.80
C GLN A 332 16.88 4.05 3.06
N PRO A 333 17.37 3.49 4.18
CA PRO A 333 16.56 3.27 5.35
C PRO A 333 16.03 4.58 5.90
N LEU A 334 14.87 4.51 6.54
CA LEU A 334 14.24 5.65 7.20
C LEU A 334 15.13 6.28 8.29
N PHE A 335 16.01 5.48 8.91
CA PHE A 335 16.96 5.89 9.94
C PHE A 335 18.27 5.12 9.86
#